data_AF-A0A4C1TEI8-F1
#
_entry.id   AF-A0A4C1TEI8-F1
#
_cell.length_a   1.000
_cell.length_b   1.000
_cell.length_c   1.000
_cell.angle_alpha   90.00
_cell.angle_beta   90.00
_cell.angle_gamma   90.00
#
_symmetry.space_group_name_H-M   'P 1'
#
loop_
_entity.id
_entity.type
_entity.pdbx_description
1 polymer ?
#
loop_
_entity_poly.entity_id
_entity_poly.type
_entity_poly.pdbx_seq_one_letter_code
_entity_poly.pdbx_strand_id
1 'polypeptide(L)'
;MLHLNELPLRHLFDYLDGKTSGPSTYNGPIGKLLDKCETRAVVEFESIPGQLPTLKPDDLSTDQKYLFEITLAVITGSCADDLANNWKNVTCPLVD
;
A
#
# COMPACT_ATOMS: atom_id res chain seq x y z
N MET A 1 -0.90 6.85 -15.40
CA MET A 1 -1.61 7.86 -14.57
C MET A 1 -1.18 7.85 -13.09
N LEU A 2 -0.69 6.74 -12.52
CA LEU A 2 -0.18 6.70 -11.13
C LEU A 2 1.10 7.52 -10.90
N HIS A 3 1.95 7.68 -11.92
CA HIS A 3 3.19 8.47 -11.82
C HIS A 3 3.00 9.94 -11.41
N LEU A 4 1.82 10.54 -11.66
CA LEU A 4 1.58 11.92 -11.24
C LEU A 4 1.41 12.05 -9.72
N ASN A 5 0.87 11.01 -9.08
CA ASN A 5 0.68 10.97 -7.63
C ASN A 5 1.93 10.51 -6.89
N GLU A 6 2.89 9.88 -7.59
CA GLU A 6 4.13 9.37 -7.01
C GLU A 6 4.94 10.48 -6.34
N LEU A 7 5.16 11.60 -7.04
CA LEU A 7 5.97 12.71 -6.52
C LEU A 7 5.41 13.36 -5.25
N PRO A 8 4.14 13.79 -5.19
CA PRO A 8 3.57 14.35 -3.96
C PRO A 8 3.50 13.33 -2.82
N LEU A 9 3.19 12.06 -3.10
CA LEU A 9 3.20 11.01 -2.07
C LEU A 9 4.61 10.78 -1.52
N ARG A 10 5.63 10.77 -2.38
CA ARG A 10 7.02 10.64 -1.95
C ARG A 10 7.44 11.78 -1.03
N HIS A 11 7.07 13.03 -1.35
CA HIS A 11 7.34 14.17 -0.46
C HIS A 11 6.58 14.07 0.87
N LEU A 12 5.34 13.57 0.86
CA LEU A 12 4.58 13.34 2.08
C LEU A 12 5.25 12.29 2.97
N PHE A 13 5.67 11.16 2.41
CA PHE A 13 6.37 10.12 3.17
C PHE A 13 7.75 10.60 3.66
N ASP A 14 8.48 11.37 2.86
CA ASP A 14 9.74 11.99 3.31
C ASP A 14 9.52 12.94 4.49
N TYR A 15 8.41 13.69 4.50
CA TYR A 15 8.04 14.53 5.64
C TYR A 15 7.63 13.70 6.88
N LEU A 16 6.84 12.64 6.70
CA LEU A 16 6.28 11.85 7.81
C LEU A 16 7.29 10.88 8.43
N ASP A 17 8.12 10.25 7.61
CA ASP A 17 9.00 9.14 8.02
C ASP A 17 10.47 9.36 7.58
N GLY A 18 10.78 10.51 7.00
CA GLY A 18 12.11 10.79 6.50
C GLY A 18 12.46 10.02 5.24
N LYS A 19 13.67 10.29 4.76
CA LYS A 19 14.17 9.71 3.53
C LYS A 19 14.49 8.22 3.71
N THR A 20 13.99 7.38 2.81
CA THR A 20 14.43 5.99 2.71
C THR A 20 15.81 5.93 2.05
N SER A 21 16.69 5.07 2.56
CA SER A 21 18.04 4.86 2.01
C SER A 21 18.10 3.77 0.93
N GLY A 22 16.97 3.15 0.62
CA GLY A 22 16.84 1.98 -0.24
C GLY A 22 15.46 1.34 -0.11
N PRO A 23 15.12 0.37 -0.97
CA PRO A 23 13.76 -0.19 -1.10
C PRO A 23 13.22 -0.86 0.16
N SER A 24 14.10 -1.41 1.00
CA SER A 24 13.76 -2.14 2.22
C SER A 24 14.24 -1.46 3.50
N THR A 25 14.76 -0.24 3.40
CA THR A 25 15.35 0.46 4.55
C THR A 25 14.45 1.61 4.99
N TYR A 26 13.93 1.48 6.20
CA TYR A 26 13.09 2.48 6.85
C TYR A 26 13.88 3.20 7.94
N ASN A 27 14.03 4.52 7.81
CA ASN A 27 14.84 5.31 8.74
C ASN A 27 13.99 6.01 9.81
N GLY A 28 12.74 6.34 9.48
CA GLY A 28 11.82 7.00 10.39
C GLY A 28 11.07 6.07 11.34
N PRO A 29 10.35 6.67 12.30
CA PRO A 29 9.64 5.93 13.34
C PRO A 29 8.49 5.06 12.79
N ILE A 30 7.80 5.48 11.73
CA ILE A 30 6.69 4.74 11.13
C ILE A 30 7.24 3.53 10.39
N GLY A 31 8.19 3.72 9.48
CA GLY A 31 8.72 2.62 8.69
C GLY A 31 9.52 1.61 9.53
N LYS A 32 10.15 2.03 10.64
CA LYS A 32 10.75 1.09 11.61
C LYS A 32 9.73 0.16 12.28
N LEU A 33 8.47 0.60 12.46
CA LEU A 33 7.40 -0.27 12.93
C LEU A 33 6.97 -1.30 11.88
N LEU A 34 7.22 -0.99 10.61
CA LEU A 34 6.98 -1.88 9.47
C LEU A 34 8.15 -2.83 9.21
N ASP A 35 9.19 -2.83 10.06
CA ASP A 35 10.29 -3.81 9.92
C ASP A 35 9.73 -5.24 9.95
N LYS A 36 10.00 -5.96 8.86
CA LYS A 36 9.54 -7.34 8.59
C LYS A 36 8.03 -7.50 8.45
N CYS A 37 7.28 -6.45 8.08
CA CYS A 37 5.83 -6.52 7.90
C CYS A 37 5.41 -7.58 6.88
N GLU A 38 6.25 -7.84 5.87
CA GLU A 38 6.05 -8.85 4.84
C GLU A 38 6.00 -10.30 5.36
N THR A 39 6.53 -10.53 6.56
CA THR A 39 6.53 -11.85 7.22
C THR A 39 5.45 -12.01 8.28
N ARG A 40 4.74 -10.93 8.61
CA ARG A 40 3.71 -10.93 9.65
C ARG A 40 2.38 -11.41 9.07
N ALA A 41 1.62 -12.13 9.88
CA ALA A 41 0.26 -12.50 9.52
C ALA A 41 -0.62 -11.24 9.42
N VAL A 42 -1.56 -11.25 8.49
CA VAL A 42 -2.64 -10.27 8.49
C VAL A 42 -3.53 -10.56 9.68
N VAL A 43 -3.69 -9.55 10.53
CA VAL A 43 -4.56 -9.59 11.70
C VAL A 43 -5.75 -8.70 11.45
N GLU A 44 -6.86 -8.96 12.15
CA GLU A 44 -7.97 -8.02 12.21
C GLU A 44 -7.48 -6.68 12.78
N PHE A 45 -7.93 -5.58 12.18
CA PHE A 45 -7.58 -4.23 12.61
C PHE A 45 -8.83 -3.35 12.64
N GLU A 46 -8.76 -2.28 13.44
CA GLU A 46 -9.87 -1.34 13.54
C GLU A 46 -10.10 -0.65 12.19
N SER A 47 -11.33 -0.75 11.68
CA SER A 47 -11.74 -0.11 10.43
C SER A 47 -11.58 1.40 10.49
N ILE A 48 -11.02 2.01 9.45
CA ILE A 48 -10.91 3.47 9.34
C ILE A 48 -12.03 3.96 8.40
N PRO A 49 -13.04 4.69 8.91
CA PRO A 49 -14.17 5.12 8.08
C PRO A 49 -13.73 5.93 6.85
N GLY A 50 -14.28 5.57 5.69
CA GLY A 50 -13.98 6.23 4.43
C GLY A 50 -15.04 5.93 3.38
N GLN A 51 -14.96 6.63 2.25
CA GLN A 51 -15.84 6.43 1.10
C GLN A 51 -15.00 6.16 -0.14
N LEU A 52 -15.32 5.08 -0.84
CA LEU A 52 -14.76 4.76 -2.13
C LEU A 52 -15.75 5.12 -3.24
N PRO A 53 -15.27 5.60 -4.40
CA PRO A 53 -16.13 5.77 -5.55
C PRO A 53 -16.66 4.41 -6.02
N THR A 54 -17.87 4.40 -6.58
CA THR A 54 -18.38 3.22 -7.29
C THR A 54 -17.62 3.05 -8.59
N LEU A 55 -16.79 2.02 -8.68
CA LEU A 55 -15.97 1.70 -9.85
C LEU A 55 -16.46 0.40 -10.48
N LYS A 56 -16.36 0.31 -11.82
CA LYS A 56 -16.52 -0.97 -12.53
C LYS A 56 -15.17 -1.68 -12.53
N PRO A 57 -15.05 -2.91 -11.99
CA PRO A 57 -13.78 -3.62 -11.92
C PRO A 57 -13.08 -3.79 -13.26
N ASP A 58 -13.84 -3.95 -14.35
CA ASP A 58 -13.32 -4.16 -15.71
C ASP A 58 -12.65 -2.91 -16.29
N ASP A 59 -12.93 -1.72 -15.73
CA ASP A 59 -12.35 -0.45 -16.18
C ASP A 59 -11.03 -0.11 -15.46
N LEU A 60 -10.58 -0.97 -14.52
CA LEU A 60 -9.40 -0.73 -13.69
C LEU A 60 -8.18 -1.49 -14.20
N SER A 61 -7.02 -0.82 -14.20
CA SER A 61 -5.74 -1.51 -14.33
C SER A 61 -5.47 -2.39 -13.11
N THR A 62 -4.52 -3.31 -13.23
CA THR A 62 -4.07 -4.16 -12.10
C THR A 62 -3.73 -3.33 -10.87
N ASP A 63 -2.94 -2.27 -11.01
CA ASP A 63 -2.53 -1.41 -9.89
C ASP A 63 -3.71 -0.66 -9.27
N GLN A 64 -4.65 -0.18 -10.10
CA GLN A 64 -5.84 0.52 -9.63
C GLN A 64 -6.78 -0.42 -8.87
N LYS A 65 -6.94 -1.65 -9.36
CA LYS A 65 -7.71 -2.69 -8.69
C LYS A 65 -7.08 -3.05 -7.34
N TYR A 66 -5.76 -3.24 -7.30
CA TYR A 66 -5.04 -3.51 -6.06
C TYR A 66 -5.19 -2.38 -5.03
N LEU A 67 -5.03 -1.12 -5.47
CA LEU A 67 -5.24 0.05 -4.61
C LEU A 67 -6.68 0.13 -4.07
N PHE A 68 -7.67 -0.16 -4.92
CA PHE A 68 -9.07 -0.17 -4.53
C PHE A 68 -9.35 -1.23 -3.47
N GLU A 69 -8.86 -2.47 -3.68
CA GLU A 69 -9.05 -3.60 -2.78
C GLU A 69 -8.38 -3.35 -1.42
N ILE A 70 -7.16 -2.80 -1.38
CA ILE A 70 -6.49 -2.42 -0.12
C ILE A 70 -7.26 -1.32 0.60
N THR A 71 -7.71 -0.30 -0.12
CA THR A 71 -8.46 0.81 0.49
C THR A 71 -9.77 0.30 1.08
N LEU A 72 -10.44 -0.62 0.38
CA LEU A 72 -11.65 -1.26 0.87
C LEU A 72 -11.37 -2.07 2.14
N ALA A 73 -10.29 -2.84 2.18
CA ALA A 73 -9.89 -3.58 3.37
C ALA A 73 -9.66 -2.66 4.57
N VAL A 74 -9.01 -1.51 4.37
CA VAL A 74 -8.80 -0.49 5.42
C VAL A 74 -10.13 0.06 5.94
N ILE A 75 -11.09 0.32 5.04
CA ILE A 75 -12.41 0.87 5.40
C ILE A 75 -13.28 -0.15 6.12
N THR A 76 -13.17 -1.43 5.76
CA THR A 76 -13.99 -2.49 6.36
C THR A 76 -13.35 -3.14 7.58
N GLY A 77 -12.05 -2.93 7.81
CA GLY A 77 -11.29 -3.61 8.86
C GLY A 77 -10.94 -5.06 8.52
N SER A 78 -11.14 -5.49 7.27
CA SER A 78 -11.03 -6.88 6.85
C SER A 78 -10.24 -7.01 5.56
N CYS A 79 -9.11 -7.70 5.61
CA CYS A 79 -8.26 -7.97 4.45
C CYS A 79 -8.30 -9.46 4.08
N ALA A 80 -8.57 -9.75 2.81
CA ALA A 80 -8.63 -11.13 2.33
C ALA A 80 -7.22 -11.72 2.13
N ASP A 81 -7.05 -13.02 2.39
CA ASP A 81 -5.75 -13.69 2.32
C ASP A 81 -5.12 -13.63 0.91
N ASP A 82 -5.93 -13.70 -0.13
CA ASP A 82 -5.47 -13.59 -1.52
C ASP A 82 -4.92 -12.19 -1.81
N LEU A 83 -5.62 -11.14 -1.38
CA LEU A 83 -5.17 -9.75 -1.47
C LEU A 83 -3.86 -9.54 -0.69
N ALA A 84 -3.81 -10.06 0.54
CA ALA A 84 -2.65 -9.98 1.42
C ALA A 84 -1.40 -10.65 0.83
N ASN A 85 -1.56 -11.74 0.08
CA ASN A 85 -0.46 -12.46 -0.53
C ASN A 85 -0.09 -11.97 -1.94
N ASN A 86 -0.89 -11.07 -2.52
CA ASN A 86 -0.71 -10.61 -3.90
C ASN A 86 0.44 -9.59 -4.08
N TRP A 87 1.00 -9.04 -2.98
CA TRP A 87 2.11 -8.08 -3.03
C TRP A 87 3.33 -8.60 -3.82
N LYS A 88 3.54 -9.92 -3.85
CA LYS A 88 4.61 -10.60 -4.61
C LYS A 88 4.48 -10.41 -6.12
N ASN A 89 3.29 -10.12 -6.62
CA ASN A 89 3.00 -9.90 -8.04
C ASN A 89 2.99 -8.41 -8.42
N VAL A 90 3.13 -7.50 -7.44
CA VAL A 90 3.15 -6.04 -7.63
C VAL A 90 4.59 -5.51 -7.75
N THR A 91 5.58 -6.40 -7.92
CA THR A 91 6.98 -5.99 -8.09
C THR A 91 7.14 -5.14 -9.33
N CYS A 92 7.44 -3.86 -9.12
CA CYS A 92 7.90 -2.94 -10.15
C CYS A 92 9.20 -3.50 -10.78
N PRO A 93 9.31 -3.65 -12.11
CA PRO A 93 10.51 -4.16 -12.78
C PRO A 93 11.74 -3.24 -12.74
N LEU A 94 11.79 -2.25 -11.85
CA LEU A 94 12.84 -1.24 -11.86
C LEU A 94 13.67 -1.27 -10.58
N VAL A 95 14.49 -2.32 -10.44
CA VAL A 95 15.82 -2.24 -9.81
C VAL A 95 16.73 -3.28 -10.47
N ASP A 96 17.42 -2.86 -11.53
CA ASP A 96 18.86 -3.12 -11.72
C ASP A 96 19.57 -1.77 -11.60
#